data_AF-A0A3D2TGY4-F1
#
_entry.id   AF-A0A3D2TGY4-F1
#
_cell.length_a   1.000
_cell.length_b   1.000
_cell.length_c   1.000
_cell.angle_alpha   90.00
_cell.angle_beta   90.00
_cell.angle_gamma   90.00
#
_symmetry.space_group_name_H-M   'P 1'
#
loop_
_entity.id
_entity.type
_entity.pdbx_description
1 polymer ?
#
loop_
_entity_poly.entity_id
_entity_poly.type
_entity_poly.pdbx_seq_one_letter_code
_entity_poly.pdbx_strand_id
1 'polypeptide(L)'
;MPSVPSMTSRQRVLAALRREPVDRTPVCNPTSVATVELMDLVDAHFPDGNRNPEKMARLAATGYTELGFDSIMPVFSIIQESSALGCKMQWEEKDNWPTVRMSEPIWSE
;
A
#
# COMPACT_ATOMS: atom_id res chain seq x y z
N MET A 1 23.27 -17.62 21.10
CA MET A 1 22.67 -18.04 19.81
C MET A 1 23.61 -17.61 18.70
N PRO A 2 23.81 -18.40 17.64
CA PRO A 2 24.59 -17.93 16.50
C PRO A 2 23.99 -16.62 15.98
N SER A 3 24.83 -15.62 15.72
CA SER A 3 24.38 -14.32 15.20
C SER A 3 23.82 -14.51 13.80
N VAL A 4 22.59 -14.06 13.58
CA VAL A 4 21.98 -14.05 12.24
C VAL A 4 22.74 -13.04 11.37
N PRO A 5 23.22 -13.41 10.16
CA PRO A 5 23.88 -12.47 9.26
C PRO A 5 22.93 -11.34 8.82
N SER A 6 23.50 -10.20 8.41
CA SER A 6 22.73 -9.08 7.86
C SER A 6 21.83 -9.53 6.71
N MET A 7 20.57 -9.10 6.72
CA MET A 7 19.55 -9.44 5.74
C MET A 7 19.16 -8.23 4.88
N THR A 8 18.74 -8.49 3.64
CA THR A 8 17.94 -7.52 2.87
C THR A 8 16.55 -7.38 3.48
N SER A 9 15.85 -6.28 3.19
CA SER A 9 14.47 -6.05 3.65
C SER A 9 13.53 -7.20 3.26
N ARG A 10 13.60 -7.68 2.01
CA ARG A 10 12.81 -8.84 1.54
C ARG A 10 13.12 -10.11 2.34
N GLN A 11 14.39 -10.44 2.56
CA GLN A 11 14.78 -11.63 3.32
C GLN A 11 14.24 -11.55 4.75
N ARG A 12 14.41 -10.40 5.40
CA ARG A 12 13.97 -10.16 6.79
C ARG A 12 12.46 -10.31 6.94
N VAL A 13 11.67 -9.70 6.06
CA VAL A 13 10.19 -9.81 6.11
C VAL A 13 9.74 -11.25 5.91
N LEU A 14 10.28 -11.96 4.90
CA LEU A 14 9.88 -13.34 4.62
C LEU A 14 10.29 -14.30 5.74
N ALA A 15 11.48 -14.14 6.33
CA ALA A 15 11.92 -14.93 7.47
C ALA A 15 11.02 -14.69 8.70
N ALA A 16 10.68 -13.44 9.02
CA ALA A 16 9.79 -13.12 10.12
C ALA A 16 8.39 -13.74 9.94
N LEU A 17 7.82 -13.69 8.73
CA LEU A 17 6.52 -14.32 8.43
C LEU A 17 6.56 -15.84 8.59
N ARG A 18 7.72 -16.47 8.36
CA ARG A 18 7.95 -17.91 8.58
C ARG A 18 8.36 -18.25 10.02
N ARG A 19 8.48 -17.25 10.90
CA ARG A 19 8.96 -17.38 12.28
C ARG A 19 10.41 -17.91 12.36
N GLU A 20 11.21 -17.59 11.35
CA GLU A 20 12.64 -17.88 11.31
C GLU A 20 13.43 -16.77 12.06
N PRO A 21 14.65 -17.05 12.56
CA PRO A 21 15.52 -16.02 13.13
C PRO A 21 15.80 -14.88 12.14
N VAL A 22 15.78 -13.64 12.62
CA VAL A 22 16.05 -12.42 11.84
C VAL A 22 17.22 -11.63 12.44
N ASP A 23 17.87 -10.83 11.62
CA ASP A 23 18.98 -9.93 12.03
C ASP A 23 18.48 -8.74 12.88
N ARG A 24 17.27 -8.26 12.60
CA ARG A 24 16.47 -7.34 13.43
C ARG A 24 14.98 -7.54 13.13
N THR A 25 14.12 -7.04 14.00
CA THR A 25 12.67 -7.00 13.73
C THR A 25 12.39 -6.21 12.44
N PRO A 26 11.68 -6.77 11.44
CA PRO A 26 11.29 -6.02 10.25
C PRO A 26 10.16 -5.04 10.54
N VAL A 27 10.13 -3.94 9.78
CA VAL A 27 9.02 -2.98 9.77
C VAL A 27 8.25 -3.17 8.46
N CYS A 28 7.19 -3.97 8.51
CA CYS A 28 6.35 -4.28 7.35
C CYS A 28 5.08 -3.42 7.36
N ASN A 29 4.60 -3.03 6.18
CA ASN A 29 3.30 -2.38 5.99
C ASN A 29 2.40 -3.27 5.11
N PRO A 30 1.52 -4.07 5.70
CA PRO A 30 0.51 -4.80 4.94
C PRO A 30 -0.62 -3.90 4.41
N THR A 31 -0.73 -2.68 4.96
CA THR A 31 -1.72 -1.66 4.59
C THR A 31 -1.04 -0.43 4.00
N SER A 32 -1.86 0.44 3.40
CA SER A 32 -1.42 1.76 2.94
C SER A 32 -0.70 2.54 4.04
N VAL A 33 0.40 3.20 3.67
CA VAL A 33 1.11 4.20 4.48
C VAL A 33 1.14 5.55 3.77
N ALA A 34 0.35 5.72 2.71
CA ALA A 34 0.29 6.97 1.97
C ALA A 34 -0.25 8.09 2.87
N THR A 35 0.43 9.23 2.86
CA THR A 35 -0.04 10.47 3.49
C THR A 35 -0.11 11.57 2.44
N VAL A 36 -0.79 12.66 2.78
CA VAL A 36 -0.85 13.86 1.93
C VAL A 36 0.56 14.40 1.61
N GLU A 37 1.45 14.43 2.59
CA GLU A 37 2.82 14.90 2.43
C GLU A 37 3.62 14.01 1.47
N LEU A 38 3.42 12.68 1.53
CA LEU A 38 4.06 11.76 0.58
C LEU A 38 3.49 11.93 -0.84
N MET A 39 2.20 12.20 -0.98
CA MET A 39 1.60 12.51 -2.28
C MET A 39 2.18 13.80 -2.87
N ASP A 40 2.33 14.85 -2.05
CA ASP A 40 2.94 16.12 -2.45
C ASP A 40 4.41 15.95 -2.85
N LEU A 41 5.15 15.14 -2.09
CA LEU A 41 6.57 14.87 -2.34
C LEU A 41 6.82 14.26 -3.73
N VAL A 42 5.92 13.39 -4.21
CA VAL A 42 6.14 12.62 -5.44
C VAL A 42 5.15 12.92 -6.58
N ASP A 43 4.34 13.97 -6.44
CA ASP A 43 3.29 14.37 -7.38
C ASP A 43 2.36 13.19 -7.76
N ALA A 44 1.83 12.52 -6.74
CA ALA A 44 1.03 11.30 -6.88
C ALA A 44 -0.25 11.34 -6.03
N HIS A 45 -1.04 12.39 -6.19
CA HIS A 45 -2.30 12.56 -5.46
C HIS A 45 -3.39 11.59 -5.89
N PHE A 46 -4.35 11.37 -5.00
CA PHE A 46 -5.62 10.75 -5.38
C PHE A 46 -6.49 11.72 -6.19
N PRO A 47 -7.31 11.20 -7.14
CA PRO A 47 -7.53 9.77 -7.41
C PRO A 47 -6.49 9.11 -8.32
N ASP A 48 -5.58 9.87 -8.93
CA ASP A 48 -4.62 9.36 -9.91
C ASP A 48 -3.65 8.34 -9.32
N GLY A 49 -3.23 8.50 -8.07
CA GLY A 49 -2.41 7.52 -7.36
C GLY A 49 -3.08 6.14 -7.26
N ASN A 50 -4.42 6.07 -7.34
CA ASN A 50 -5.16 4.79 -7.36
C ASN A 50 -5.43 4.25 -8.76
N ARG A 51 -5.21 5.04 -9.82
CA ARG A 51 -5.68 4.75 -11.18
C ARG A 51 -4.55 4.70 -12.22
N ASN A 52 -3.42 5.33 -11.95
CA ASN A 52 -2.26 5.35 -12.81
C ASN A 52 -1.14 4.49 -12.19
N PRO A 53 -0.65 3.46 -12.89
CA PRO A 53 0.32 2.52 -12.33
C PRO A 53 1.66 3.17 -11.96
N GLU A 54 2.11 4.18 -12.71
CA GLU A 54 3.37 4.86 -12.44
C GLU A 54 3.28 5.76 -11.19
N LYS A 55 2.17 6.51 -11.06
CA LYS A 55 1.92 7.30 -9.84
C LYS A 55 1.74 6.40 -8.62
N MET A 56 1.05 5.27 -8.78
CA MET A 56 0.87 4.25 -7.73
C MET A 56 2.21 3.67 -7.25
N ALA A 57 3.05 3.20 -8.18
CA ALA A 57 4.36 2.65 -7.86
C ALA A 57 5.26 3.69 -7.17
N ARG A 58 5.25 4.93 -7.67
CA ARG A 58 6.03 6.03 -7.10
C ARG A 58 5.60 6.39 -5.69
N LEU A 59 4.30 6.53 -5.44
CA LEU A 59 3.79 6.81 -4.09
C LEU A 59 4.08 5.64 -3.14
N ALA A 60 3.90 4.40 -3.58
CA ALA A 60 4.18 3.23 -2.75
C ALA A 60 5.66 3.10 -2.37
N ALA A 61 6.57 3.48 -3.28
CA ALA A 61 8.01 3.44 -3.04
C ALA A 61 8.43 4.32 -1.86
N THR A 62 7.70 5.40 -1.57
CA THR A 62 8.05 6.32 -0.46
C THR A 62 8.01 5.65 0.92
N GLY A 63 7.23 4.58 1.09
CA GLY A 63 7.27 3.77 2.31
C GLY A 63 8.66 3.18 2.57
N TYR A 64 9.38 2.79 1.51
CA TYR A 64 10.76 2.32 1.60
C TYR A 64 11.76 3.48 1.60
N THR A 65 11.65 4.41 0.63
CA THR A 65 12.69 5.44 0.41
C THR A 65 12.71 6.54 1.46
N GLU A 66 11.54 6.94 1.96
CA GLU A 66 11.41 8.06 2.91
C GLU A 66 11.17 7.59 4.34
N LEU A 67 10.35 6.54 4.51
CA LEU A 67 9.97 6.04 5.84
C LEU A 67 10.81 4.86 6.34
N GLY A 68 11.60 4.23 5.48
CA GLY A 68 12.52 3.13 5.85
C GLY A 68 11.83 1.80 6.17
N PHE A 69 10.60 1.57 5.69
CA PHE A 69 9.94 0.27 5.83
C PHE A 69 10.69 -0.81 5.07
N ASP A 70 10.56 -2.06 5.51
CA ASP A 70 11.14 -3.23 4.85
C ASP A 70 10.26 -3.78 3.70
N SER A 71 9.10 -3.17 3.47
CA SER A 71 8.15 -3.50 2.40
C SER A 71 7.52 -2.23 1.85
N ILE A 72 6.78 -2.39 0.75
CA ILE A 72 5.86 -1.38 0.23
C ILE A 72 4.50 -2.04 -0.02
N MET A 73 3.43 -1.24 0.02
CA MET A 73 2.08 -1.69 -0.31
C MET A 73 1.58 -0.82 -1.47
N PRO A 74 1.57 -1.33 -2.72
CA PRO A 74 1.21 -0.55 -3.90
C PRO A 74 -0.31 -0.40 -4.08
N VAL A 75 -1.10 -0.66 -3.05
CA VAL A 75 -2.57 -0.59 -3.10
C VAL A 75 -3.07 0.17 -1.87
N PHE A 76 -3.73 1.31 -2.08
CA PHE A 76 -3.98 2.27 -1.00
C PHE A 76 -5.35 2.16 -0.33
N SER A 77 -6.22 1.31 -0.84
CA SER A 77 -7.55 1.01 -0.31
C SER A 77 -7.93 -0.43 -0.69
N ILE A 78 -9.17 -0.85 -0.46
CA ILE A 78 -9.69 -2.20 -0.71
C ILE A 78 -10.70 -2.22 -1.88
N ILE A 79 -10.48 -1.36 -2.88
CA ILE A 79 -11.49 -1.03 -3.90
C ILE A 79 -11.22 -1.63 -5.28
N GLN A 80 -10.07 -2.25 -5.50
CA GLN A 80 -9.59 -2.70 -6.80
C GLN A 80 -10.51 -3.78 -7.37
N GLU A 81 -10.81 -4.79 -6.56
CA GLU A 81 -11.74 -5.87 -6.90
C GLU A 81 -13.16 -5.32 -7.08
N SER A 82 -13.60 -4.41 -6.22
CA SER A 82 -14.93 -3.78 -6.34
C SER A 82 -15.07 -3.01 -7.65
N SER A 83 -14.07 -2.20 -7.99
CA SER A 83 -14.03 -1.46 -9.26
C SER A 83 -14.00 -2.41 -10.46
N ALA A 84 -13.27 -3.52 -10.37
CA ALA A 84 -13.18 -4.51 -11.45
C ALA A 84 -14.51 -5.27 -11.65
N LEU A 85 -15.25 -5.52 -10.58
CA LEU A 85 -16.58 -6.15 -10.62
C LEU A 85 -17.69 -5.22 -11.12
N GLY A 86 -17.39 -3.93 -11.34
CA GLY A 86 -18.34 -2.95 -11.86
C GLY A 86 -19.07 -2.14 -10.79
N CYS A 87 -18.64 -2.20 -9.51
CA CYS A 87 -19.17 -1.30 -8.49
C CYS A 87 -18.95 0.15 -8.90
N LYS A 88 -19.95 1.00 -8.63
CA LYS A 88 -19.78 2.45 -8.78
C LYS A 88 -18.84 2.96 -7.71
N MET A 89 -17.74 3.56 -8.12
CA MET A 89 -16.70 4.03 -7.21
C MET A 89 -16.89 5.50 -6.87
N GLN A 90 -16.65 5.82 -5.60
CA GLN A 90 -16.38 7.16 -5.11
C GLN A 90 -14.86 7.25 -5.00
N TRP A 91 -14.21 7.86 -5.98
CA TRP A 91 -12.75 7.90 -6.03
C TRP A 91 -12.13 8.88 -5.04
N GLU A 92 -12.97 9.75 -4.44
CA GLU A 92 -12.62 10.77 -3.47
C GLU A 92 -11.49 11.72 -3.95
N GLU A 93 -11.17 12.72 -3.13
CA GLU A 93 -10.11 13.70 -3.38
C GLU A 93 -8.87 13.43 -2.51
N LYS A 94 -7.93 14.37 -2.49
CA LYS A 94 -6.58 14.23 -1.93
C LYS A 94 -6.56 13.74 -0.47
N ASP A 95 -7.55 14.09 0.34
CA ASP A 95 -7.60 13.83 1.78
C ASP A 95 -8.54 12.68 2.18
N ASN A 96 -9.19 12.01 1.21
CA ASN A 96 -10.12 10.92 1.44
C ASN A 96 -9.77 9.67 0.66
N TRP A 97 -10.13 8.51 1.21
CA TRP A 97 -9.86 7.21 0.60
C TRP A 97 -10.97 6.83 -0.38
N PRO A 98 -10.63 6.27 -1.55
CA PRO A 98 -11.66 5.81 -2.46
C PRO A 98 -12.48 4.68 -1.83
N THR A 99 -13.79 4.69 -2.06
CA THR A 99 -14.76 3.73 -1.53
C THR A 99 -15.83 3.37 -2.56
N VAL A 100 -16.60 2.32 -2.31
CA VAL A 100 -17.77 1.96 -3.13
C VAL A 100 -18.94 2.90 -2.82
N ARG A 101 -19.73 3.24 -3.83
CA ARG A 101 -21.00 3.95 -3.66
C ARG A 101 -22.07 2.99 -3.16
N MET A 102 -22.13 2.82 -1.84
CA MET A 102 -22.99 1.84 -1.17
C MET A 102 -24.49 2.00 -1.46
N SER A 103 -24.94 3.20 -1.86
CA SER A 103 -26.34 3.47 -2.25
C SER A 103 -26.71 2.94 -3.64
N GLU A 104 -25.74 2.45 -4.43
CA GLU A 104 -25.94 1.97 -5.79
C GLU A 104 -25.35 0.56 -5.95
N PRO A 105 -25.97 -0.47 -5.35
CA PRO A 105 -25.48 -1.83 -5.41
C PRO A 105 -25.55 -2.38 -6.84
N ILE A 106 -24.59 -3.23 -7.19
CA ILE A 106 -24.54 -3.90 -8.51
C ILE A 106 -25.42 -5.15 -8.59
N TRP A 107 -26.04 -5.54 -7.47
CA TRP A 107 -26.92 -6.70 -7.37
C TRP A 107 -28.13 -6.37 -6.50
N SER A 108 -29.28 -6.92 -6.88
CA SER A 108 -30.54 -6.91 -6.13
C SER A 108 -31.17 -8.31 -6.19
N GLU A 109 -31.83 -8.72 -5.11
CA GLU A 109 -32.64 -9.95 -5.04
C GLU A 109 -33.82 -9.95 -6.00
#